data_AF-A0A7K1ERD2-F1
#
_entry.id   AF-A0A7K1ERD2-F1
#
_cell.length_a   1.000
_cell.length_b   1.000
_cell.length_c   1.000
_cell.angle_alpha   90.00
_cell.angle_beta   90.00
_cell.angle_gamma   90.00
#
_symmetry.space_group_name_H-M   'P 1'
#
loop_
_entity.id
_entity.type
_entity.pdbx_description
1 polymer ?
#
loop_
_entity_poly.entity_id
_entity_poly.type
_entity_poly.pdbx_seq_one_letter_code
_entity_poly.pdbx_strand_id
1 'polypeptide(L)'
;MAAPLPLGDKPPENGLFSTSEIAGSQSRSFHAYVHIPFCTVKCGYCDFNTYTSSELGTLKQSDFAATLIGEVALSASILRQSNVSPRKLKTIFFGGGTPSLLPAADLISILKSLETE
;
A
#
# COMPACT_ATOMS: atom_id res chain seq x y z
N MET A 1 -22.44 24.69 -5.37
CA MET A 1 -22.39 23.22 -5.47
C MET A 1 -21.15 22.86 -6.26
N ALA A 2 -20.30 21.96 -5.76
CA ALA A 2 -19.16 21.49 -6.55
C ALA A 2 -19.68 20.76 -7.80
N ALA A 3 -18.99 20.90 -8.92
CA ALA A 3 -19.29 20.13 -10.12
C ALA A 3 -19.11 18.62 -9.85
N PRO A 4 -19.84 17.75 -10.55
CA PRO A 4 -19.60 16.31 -10.46
C PRO A 4 -18.16 16.00 -10.84
N LEU A 5 -17.55 15.07 -10.11
CA LEU A 5 -16.20 14.58 -10.42
C LEU A 5 -16.20 13.92 -11.81
N PRO A 6 -15.08 14.02 -12.56
CA PRO A 6 -14.97 13.32 -13.84
C PRO A 6 -15.07 11.81 -13.64
N LEU A 7 -15.57 11.10 -14.66
CA LEU A 7 -15.52 9.64 -14.68
C LEU A 7 -14.05 9.20 -14.77
N GLY A 8 -13.63 8.34 -13.85
CA GLY A 8 -12.32 7.70 -13.91
C GLY A 8 -12.32 6.51 -14.87
N ASP A 9 -11.13 6.14 -15.33
CA ASP A 9 -10.95 4.94 -16.15
C ASP A 9 -11.24 3.69 -15.33
N LYS A 10 -11.86 2.68 -15.96
CA LYS A 10 -12.09 1.39 -15.32
C LYS A 10 -10.74 0.67 -15.18
N PRO A 11 -10.39 0.15 -13.98
CA PRO A 11 -9.19 -0.66 -13.83
C PRO A 11 -9.28 -1.93 -14.70
N PRO A 12 -8.17 -2.39 -15.27
CA PRO A 12 -8.14 -3.61 -16.07
C PRO A 12 -8.41 -4.83 -15.18
N GLU A 13 -9.15 -5.82 -15.70
CA GLU A 13 -9.56 -7.01 -14.92
C GLU A 13 -8.38 -7.87 -14.47
N ASN A 14 -7.28 -7.84 -15.21
CA ASN A 14 -6.04 -8.54 -14.90
C ASN A 14 -5.02 -7.68 -14.11
N GLY A 15 -5.34 -6.41 -13.83
CA GLY A 15 -4.46 -5.47 -13.15
C GLY A 15 -3.23 -5.01 -13.95
N LEU A 16 -3.05 -5.44 -15.20
CA LEU A 16 -1.88 -5.10 -15.99
C LEU A 16 -1.93 -3.68 -16.54
N PHE A 17 -0.78 -3.00 -16.54
CA PHE A 17 -0.65 -1.67 -17.13
C PHE A 17 -0.38 -1.76 -18.65
N SER A 18 -0.99 -0.85 -19.40
CA SER A 18 -0.75 -0.63 -20.83
C SER A 18 0.57 0.10 -21.09
N THR A 19 1.02 0.06 -22.35
CA THR A 19 2.25 0.74 -22.78
C THR A 19 2.20 2.25 -22.56
N SER A 20 1.03 2.88 -22.71
CA SER A 20 0.83 4.30 -22.45
C SER A 20 0.94 4.66 -20.96
N GLU A 21 0.48 3.78 -20.06
CA GLU A 21 0.53 4.04 -18.61
C GLU A 21 1.95 3.96 -18.06
N ILE A 22 2.75 3.03 -18.58
CA ILE A 22 4.13 2.81 -18.10
C ILE A 22 5.16 3.73 -18.79
N ALA A 23 4.75 4.50 -19.80
CA ALA A 23 5.63 5.37 -20.58
C ALA A 23 6.37 6.38 -19.66
N GLY A 24 7.71 6.36 -19.73
CA GLY A 24 8.56 7.23 -18.93
C GLY A 24 8.68 6.84 -17.45
N SER A 25 8.14 5.69 -17.03
CA SER A 25 8.24 5.22 -15.63
C SER A 25 9.68 5.07 -15.16
N GLN A 26 10.60 4.67 -16.04
CA GLN A 26 12.02 4.44 -15.78
C GLN A 26 12.79 5.69 -15.32
N SER A 27 12.34 6.90 -15.68
CA SER A 27 12.97 8.15 -15.26
C SER A 27 12.39 8.74 -13.98
N ARG A 28 11.27 8.18 -13.49
CA ARG A 28 10.60 8.62 -12.25
C ARG A 28 11.19 7.90 -11.04
N SER A 29 11.31 8.60 -9.91
CA SER A 29 11.66 7.95 -8.65
C SER A 29 10.55 7.04 -8.13
N PHE A 30 10.93 6.00 -7.38
CA PHE A 30 10.01 5.06 -6.76
C PHE A 30 9.93 5.33 -5.25
N HIS A 31 8.70 5.39 -4.75
CA HIS A 31 8.37 5.74 -3.37
C HIS A 31 7.21 4.86 -2.90
N ALA A 32 7.16 4.53 -1.62
CA ALA A 32 6.10 3.72 -1.04
C ALA A 32 5.37 4.46 0.09
N TYR A 33 4.05 4.32 0.12
CA TYR A 33 3.21 4.65 1.26
C TYR A 33 2.61 3.37 1.77
N VAL A 34 2.81 3.08 3.05
CA VAL A 34 2.25 1.91 3.71
C VAL A 34 1.23 2.37 4.75
N HIS A 35 -0.03 2.01 4.53
CA HIS A 35 -1.12 2.34 5.44
C HIS A 35 -1.24 1.28 6.53
N ILE A 36 -1.02 1.66 7.79
CA ILE A 36 -1.21 0.81 8.97
C ILE A 36 -2.54 1.22 9.62
N PRO A 37 -3.61 0.44 9.51
CA PRO A 37 -4.94 0.90 9.86
C PRO A 37 -5.28 0.70 11.34
N PHE A 38 -4.33 0.37 12.21
CA PHE A 38 -4.63 0.02 13.59
C PHE A 38 -4.55 1.22 14.53
N CYS A 39 -5.56 1.36 15.38
CA CYS A 39 -5.59 2.34 16.46
C CYS A 39 -5.98 1.67 17.78
N THR A 40 -5.50 2.18 18.91
CA THR A 40 -6.02 1.76 20.22
C THR A 40 -7.43 2.29 20.45
N VAL A 41 -7.70 3.50 19.95
CA VAL A 41 -8.99 4.19 20.04
C VAL A 41 -9.27 4.94 18.74
N LYS A 42 -10.54 5.05 18.37
CA LYS A 42 -10.97 5.90 17.25
C LYS A 42 -11.26 7.29 17.78
N CYS A 43 -10.37 8.24 17.49
CA CYS A 43 -10.58 9.64 17.88
C CYS A 43 -11.82 10.19 17.17
N GLY A 44 -12.66 10.98 17.86
CA GLY A 44 -13.91 11.50 17.30
C GLY A 44 -13.75 12.44 16.08
N TYR A 45 -12.52 12.93 15.84
CA TYR A 45 -12.17 13.75 14.67
C TYR A 45 -11.44 12.96 13.57
N CYS A 46 -11.14 11.67 13.78
CA CYS A 46 -10.32 10.89 12.88
C CYS A 46 -11.11 10.48 11.63
N ASP A 47 -10.64 10.90 10.46
CA ASP A 47 -11.19 10.51 9.15
C ASP A 47 -10.25 9.54 8.39
N PHE A 48 -9.24 9.00 9.06
CA PHE A 48 -8.42 7.94 8.49
C PHE A 48 -9.14 6.60 8.56
N ASN A 49 -8.92 5.78 7.53
CA ASN A 49 -9.41 4.40 7.50
C ASN A 49 -8.69 3.57 8.58
N THR A 50 -9.31 3.50 9.75
CA THR A 50 -8.69 2.93 10.95
C THR A 50 -9.67 2.07 11.72
N TYR A 51 -9.10 1.07 12.40
CA TYR A 51 -9.79 0.04 13.13
C TYR A 51 -9.15 -0.15 14.51
N THR A 52 -10.02 -0.24 15.50
CA THR A 52 -9.71 -0.71 16.85
C THR A 52 -9.76 -2.24 16.88
N SER A 53 -9.22 -2.85 17.94
CA SER A 53 -9.26 -4.31 18.12
C SER A 53 -10.69 -4.88 18.08
N SER A 54 -11.68 -4.13 18.58
CA SER A 54 -13.10 -4.51 18.52
C SER A 54 -13.71 -4.49 17.12
N GLU A 55 -13.14 -3.72 16.18
CA GLU A 55 -13.63 -3.61 14.79
C GLU A 55 -13.06 -4.69 13.87
N LEU A 56 -12.01 -5.41 14.28
CA LEU A 56 -11.33 -6.41 13.45
C LEU A 56 -12.09 -7.74 13.31
N GLY A 57 -13.06 -8.02 14.19
CA GLY A 57 -13.82 -9.27 14.17
C GLY A 57 -12.91 -10.49 14.36
N THR A 58 -12.79 -11.33 13.33
CA THR A 58 -11.94 -12.52 13.34
C THR A 58 -10.51 -12.27 12.82
N LEU A 59 -10.24 -11.08 12.28
CA LEU A 59 -8.92 -10.73 11.75
C LEU A 59 -7.94 -10.42 12.89
N LYS A 60 -6.67 -10.80 12.71
CA LYS A 60 -5.62 -10.57 13.69
C LYS A 60 -4.62 -9.56 13.16
N GLN A 61 -4.27 -8.60 14.02
CA GLN A 61 -3.20 -7.64 13.73
C GLN A 61 -1.85 -8.34 13.44
N SER A 62 -1.58 -9.47 14.10
CA SER A 62 -0.35 -10.26 13.92
C SER A 62 -0.15 -10.76 12.49
N ASP A 63 -1.23 -10.94 11.74
CA ASP A 63 -1.17 -11.53 10.40
C ASP A 63 -0.92 -10.45 9.34
N PHE A 64 -1.11 -9.18 9.70
CA PHE A 64 -1.10 -8.04 8.78
C PHE A 64 0.20 -7.92 7.99
N ALA A 65 1.36 -8.02 8.66
CA ALA A 65 2.64 -7.83 7.99
C ALA A 65 2.90 -8.90 6.93
N ALA A 66 2.59 -10.16 7.24
CA ALA A 66 2.72 -11.27 6.29
C ALA A 66 1.75 -11.12 5.11
N THR A 67 0.50 -10.72 5.37
CA THR A 67 -0.49 -10.46 4.32
C THR A 67 -0.07 -9.31 3.41
N LEU A 68 0.40 -8.20 3.97
CA LEU A 68 0.88 -7.04 3.22
C LEU A 68 2.12 -7.38 2.37
N ILE A 69 3.05 -8.17 2.90
CA ILE A 69 4.20 -8.64 2.11
C ILE A 69 3.73 -9.48 0.91
N GLY A 70 2.69 -10.30 1.07
CA GLY A 70 2.05 -11.01 -0.04
C GLY A 70 1.45 -10.06 -1.09
N GLU A 71 0.83 -8.96 -0.65
CA GLU A 71 0.32 -7.91 -1.53
C GLU A 71 1.45 -7.16 -2.28
N VAL A 72 2.57 -6.88 -1.61
CA VAL A 72 3.77 -6.29 -2.24
C VAL A 72 4.30 -7.23 -3.33
N ALA A 73 4.42 -8.53 -3.05
CA ALA A 73 4.87 -9.52 -4.03
C ALA A 73 3.91 -9.63 -5.22
N LEU A 74 2.59 -9.61 -4.97
CA LEU A 74 1.58 -9.58 -6.02
C LEU A 74 1.74 -8.32 -6.90
N SER A 75 1.87 -7.16 -6.28
CA SER A 75 2.04 -5.87 -6.97
C SER A 75 3.30 -5.87 -7.84
N ALA A 76 4.42 -6.38 -7.30
CA ALA A 76 5.67 -6.51 -8.05
C ALA A 76 5.54 -7.46 -9.24
N SER A 77 4.82 -8.58 -9.08
CA SER A 77 4.52 -9.50 -10.18
C SER A 77 3.74 -8.81 -11.31
N ILE A 78 2.72 -8.01 -10.96
CA ILE A 78 1.94 -7.24 -11.95
C ILE A 78 2.81 -6.20 -12.66
N LEU A 79 3.67 -5.48 -11.95
CA LEU A 79 4.61 -4.52 -12.55
C LEU A 79 5.57 -5.20 -13.55
N ARG A 80 6.10 -6.37 -13.19
CA ARG A 80 6.98 -7.17 -14.07
C ARG A 80 6.23 -7.66 -15.31
N GLN A 81 5.05 -8.23 -15.13
CA GLN A 81 4.20 -8.69 -16.25
C GLN A 81 3.78 -7.54 -17.18
N SER A 82 3.66 -6.33 -16.63
CA SER A 82 3.37 -5.11 -17.39
C SER A 82 4.61 -4.47 -18.03
N ASN A 83 5.79 -5.13 -17.98
CA ASN A 83 7.07 -4.60 -18.49
C ASN A 83 7.51 -3.26 -17.87
N VAL A 84 7.10 -2.97 -16.63
CA VAL A 84 7.60 -1.81 -15.89
C VAL A 84 9.04 -2.07 -15.48
N SER A 85 9.95 -1.14 -15.81
CA SER A 85 11.35 -1.27 -15.40
C SER A 85 11.50 -1.19 -13.87
N PRO A 86 12.32 -2.07 -13.26
CA PRO A 86 12.55 -2.05 -11.83
C PRO A 86 13.26 -0.76 -11.41
N ARG A 87 12.90 -0.23 -10.23
CA ARG A 87 13.43 1.04 -9.71
C ARG A 87 13.69 0.88 -8.21
N LYS A 88 14.83 1.39 -7.75
CA LYS A 88 15.16 1.38 -6.32
C LYS A 88 14.20 2.28 -5.55
N LEU A 89 13.70 1.77 -4.44
CA LEU A 89 12.93 2.54 -3.47
C LEU A 89 13.78 3.70 -2.94
N LYS A 90 13.27 4.93 -3.05
CA LYS A 90 13.97 6.12 -2.54
C LYS A 90 13.47 6.56 -1.18
N THR A 91 12.15 6.51 -0.97
CA THR A 91 11.54 6.90 0.31
C THR A 91 10.37 5.99 0.62
N ILE A 92 10.14 5.79 1.91
CA ILE A 92 8.97 5.11 2.44
C ILE A 92 8.31 5.99 3.50
N PHE A 93 6.98 5.96 3.56
CA PHE A 93 6.21 6.57 4.63
C PHE A 93 5.23 5.55 5.20
N PHE A 94 5.32 5.30 6.50
CA PHE A 94 4.33 4.53 7.24
C PHE A 94 3.33 5.49 7.87
N GLY A 95 2.05 5.36 7.51
CA GLY A 95 0.98 6.24 7.98
C GLY A 95 -0.31 5.47 8.29
N GLY A 96 -1.42 6.20 8.43
CA GLY A 96 -2.73 5.61 8.74
C GLY A 96 -3.11 5.87 10.19
N GLY A 97 -3.44 4.83 10.92
CA GLY A 97 -3.68 4.90 12.37
C GLY A 97 -2.38 5.15 13.13
N THR A 98 -1.94 4.14 13.86
CA THR A 98 -0.75 4.23 14.69
C THR A 98 0.26 3.18 14.24
N PRO A 99 1.13 3.48 13.25
CA PRO A 99 2.16 2.54 12.78
C PRO A 99 3.00 1.93 13.91
N SER A 100 3.25 2.68 14.99
CA SER A 100 4.00 2.23 16.16
C SER A 100 3.28 1.18 17.02
N LEU A 101 2.03 0.80 16.70
CA LEU A 101 1.37 -0.36 17.31
C LEU A 101 1.82 -1.69 16.70
N LEU A 102 2.47 -1.68 15.54
CA LEU A 102 3.10 -2.89 15.02
C LEU A 102 4.47 -3.12 15.68
N PRO A 103 4.86 -4.37 15.89
CA PRO A 103 6.23 -4.71 16.23
C PRO A 103 7.22 -4.11 15.23
N ALA A 104 8.36 -3.59 15.71
CA ALA A 104 9.38 -3.04 14.83
C ALA A 104 9.90 -4.06 13.80
N ALA A 105 9.93 -5.35 14.17
CA ALA A 105 10.31 -6.44 13.28
C ALA A 105 9.38 -6.57 12.06
N ASP A 106 8.09 -6.29 12.23
CA ASP A 106 7.10 -6.33 11.15
C ASP A 106 7.33 -5.18 10.16
N LEU A 107 7.53 -3.96 10.69
CA LEU A 107 7.85 -2.78 9.87
C LEU A 107 9.14 -2.97 9.06
N ILE A 108 10.17 -3.55 9.69
CA ILE A 108 11.44 -3.89 9.02
C ILE A 108 11.22 -4.93 7.92
N SER A 109 10.37 -5.94 8.16
CA SER A 109 10.08 -6.98 7.17
C SER A 109 9.34 -6.43 5.95
N ILE A 110 8.39 -5.52 6.16
CA ILE A 110 7.68 -4.80 5.09
C ILE A 110 8.66 -3.94 4.27
N LEU A 111 9.52 -3.17 4.93
CA LEU A 111 10.53 -2.36 4.25
C LEU A 111 11.46 -3.23 3.38
N LYS A 112 11.98 -4.32 3.94
CA LYS A 112 12.85 -5.25 3.20
C LYS A 112 12.17 -5.84 1.97
N SER A 113 10.88 -6.18 2.08
CA SER A 113 10.10 -6.67 0.94
C SER A 113 10.03 -5.61 -0.18
N LEU A 114 9.74 -4.35 0.17
CA LEU A 114 9.69 -3.24 -0.79
C LEU A 114 11.04 -2.87 -1.42
N GLU A 115 12.15 -3.16 -0.75
CA GLU A 115 13.51 -2.94 -1.28
C GLU A 115 13.96 -4.05 -2.24
N THR A 116 13.42 -5.26 -2.09
CA THR A 116 13.88 -6.46 -2.79
C THR A 116 13.08 -6.74 -4.07
N GLU A 117 11.79 -6.43 -4.07
CA GLU A 117 10.87 -6.66 -5.19
C GLU A 117 11.00 -5.62 -6.31
#